data_AF-A0A0S8F9G0-F1
#
_entry.id   AF-A0A0S8F9G0-F1
#
_cell.length_a   1.000
_cell.length_b   1.000
_cell.length_c   1.000
_cell.angle_alpha   90.00
_cell.angle_beta   90.00
_cell.angle_gamma   90.00
#
_symmetry.space_group_name_H-M   'P 1'
#
loop_
_entity.id
_entity.type
_entity.pdbx_description
1 polymer ?
#
loop_
_entity_poly.entity_id
_entity_poly.type
_entity_poly.pdbx_seq_one_letter_code
_entity_poly.pdbx_strand_id
1 'polypeptide(L)' 'MKDALLDLGYERVGDLRGADPEKMYADLCRQRKAAVDRCVLYVFRCAVYFASQTVHDPELLKWWRWKDKPAREASE' A
#
# COMPACT_ATOMS: atom_id res chain seq x y z
N MET A 1 8.48 -1.42 9.97
CA MET A 1 7.32 -1.68 9.07
C MET A 1 6.15 -2.31 9.82
N LYS A 2 6.41 -3.22 10.79
CA LYS A 2 5.39 -3.70 11.73
C LYS A 2 4.73 -2.54 12.51
N ASP A 3 5.50 -1.54 12.90
CA ASP A 3 5.03 -0.43 13.74
C ASP A 3 4.15 0.58 12.97
N ALA A 4 4.39 0.79 11.68
CA ALA A 4 3.60 1.72 10.87
C ALA A 4 2.17 1.21 10.57
N LEU A 5 2.00 -0.11 10.49
CA LEU A 5 0.69 -0.75 10.30
C LEU A 5 -0.12 -0.75 11.60
N LEU A 6 0.54 -1.04 12.73
CA LEU A 6 -0.07 -0.97 14.07
C LEU A 6 -0.48 0.46 14.44
N ASP A 7 0.38 1.45 14.17
CA ASP A 7 0.05 2.88 14.41
C ASP A 7 -1.15 3.36 13.59
N LEU A 8 -1.41 2.75 12.43
CA LEU A 8 -2.59 3.02 11.61
C LEU A 8 -3.83 2.22 12.03
N GLY A 9 -3.73 1.36 13.06
CA GLY A 9 -4.82 0.52 13.55
C GLY A 9 -5.08 -0.74 12.74
N TYR A 10 -4.17 -1.13 11.84
CA TYR A 10 -4.27 -2.36 11.06
C TYR A 10 -3.43 -3.46 11.71
N GLU A 11 -4.07 -4.26 12.56
CA GLU A 11 -3.41 -5.35 13.29
C GLU A 11 -3.30 -6.63 12.46
N ARG A 12 -4.17 -6.82 11.46
CA ARG A 12 -4.15 -7.99 10.58
C ARG A 12 -4.24 -7.58 9.12
N VAL A 13 -3.60 -8.39 8.28
CA VAL A 13 -3.69 -8.27 6.82
C VAL A 13 -5.15 -8.23 6.36
N GLY A 14 -6.03 -9.03 6.96
CA GLY A 14 -7.46 -9.06 6.60
C GLY A 14 -8.19 -7.72 6.76
N ASP A 15 -7.75 -6.85 7.68
CA ASP A 15 -8.38 -5.55 7.93
C ASP A 15 -8.03 -4.53 6.83
N LEU A 16 -7.02 -4.85 5.99
CA LEU A 16 -6.63 -4.05 4.81
C LEU A 16 -7.49 -4.37 3.58
N ARG A 17 -8.35 -5.39 3.64
CA ARG A 17 -9.19 -5.79 2.52
C ARG A 17 -10.18 -4.68 2.17
N GLY A 18 -10.08 -4.14 0.97
CA GLY A 18 -10.91 -3.01 0.52
C GLY A 18 -10.48 -1.64 1.06
N ALA A 19 -9.36 -1.55 1.78
CA ALA A 19 -8.78 -0.26 2.15
C ALA A 19 -8.12 0.42 0.93
N ASP A 20 -8.13 1.76 0.92
CA ASP A 20 -7.44 2.53 -0.12
C ASP A 20 -6.00 2.85 0.33
N PRO A 21 -4.97 2.29 -0.34
CA PRO A 21 -3.57 2.49 0.05
C PRO A 21 -3.10 3.96 -0.08
N GLU A 22 -3.68 4.75 -1.00
CA GLU A 22 -3.39 6.19 -1.12
C GLU A 22 -3.90 6.94 0.11
N LYS A 23 -5.13 6.60 0.53
CA LYS A 23 -5.75 7.19 1.73
C LYS A 23 -4.99 6.82 3.00
N MET A 24 -4.59 5.55 3.14
CA MET A 24 -3.77 5.10 4.26
C MET A 24 -2.45 5.89 4.35
N TYR A 25 -1.80 6.13 3.22
CA TYR A 25 -0.57 6.92 3.16
C TYR A 25 -0.81 8.39 3.50
N ALA A 26 -1.87 9.01 2.98
CA ALA A 26 -2.24 10.38 3.31
C ALA A 26 -2.56 10.54 4.81
N ASP A 27 -3.28 9.59 5.39
CA ASP A 27 -3.58 9.56 6.83
C ASP A 27 -2.30 9.40 7.66
N LEU A 28 -1.35 8.55 7.23
CA LEU A 28 -0.05 8.42 7.89
C LEU A 28 0.76 9.72 7.86
N CYS A 29 0.81 10.39 6.70
CA CYS A 29 1.50 11.69 6.58
C CYS A 29 0.86 12.73 7.50
N ARG A 30 -0.48 12.74 7.60
CA ARG A 30 -1.22 13.62 8.51
C ARG A 30 -0.90 13.32 9.97
N GLN A 31 -0.86 12.05 10.37
CA GLN A 31 -0.54 11.65 11.74
C GLN A 31 0.90 12.00 12.11
N ARG A 32 1.85 11.74 11.21
CA ARG A 32 3.27 12.07 11.41
C ARG A 32 3.56 13.57 11.30
N LYS A 33 2.59 14.37 10.85
CA LYS A 33 2.73 15.81 10.54
C LYS A 33 3.93 16.08 9.61
N ALA A 34 4.27 15.11 8.77
CA ALA A 34 5.43 15.12 7.91
C ALA A 34 5.17 14.24 6.68
N ALA A 35 5.80 14.58 5.56
CA ALA A 35 5.81 13.71 4.39
C ALA A 35 6.63 12.46 4.70
N VAL A 36 5.97 11.31 4.66
CA VAL A 36 6.64 10.01 4.78
C VAL A 36 7.22 9.62 3.42
N ASP A 37 8.20 8.74 3.37
CA ASP A 37 8.70 8.24 2.10
C ASP A 37 7.62 7.52 1.29
N ARG A 38 7.61 7.77 -0.03
CA ARG A 38 6.71 7.08 -0.99
C ARG A 38 6.87 5.56 -0.99
N CYS A 39 7.99 5.03 -0.48
CA CYS A 39 8.18 3.59 -0.35
C CYS A 39 7.09 2.95 0.55
N VAL A 40 6.55 3.71 1.51
CA VAL A 40 5.47 3.25 2.39
C VAL A 40 4.16 3.09 1.65
N LEU A 41 3.85 3.98 0.69
CA LEU A 41 2.68 3.84 -0.18
C LEU A 41 2.73 2.54 -0.98
N TYR A 42 3.88 2.18 -1.53
CA TYR A 42 4.03 0.94 -2.32
C TYR A 42 3.81 -0.31 -1.47
N VAL A 43 4.21 -0.26 -0.20
CA VAL A 43 3.96 -1.34 0.76
C VAL A 43 2.47 -1.43 1.06
N PHE A 44 1.76 -0.31 1.25
CA PHE A 44 0.30 -0.36 1.43
C PHE A 44 -0.39 -0.94 0.21
N ARG A 45 0.00 -0.56 -1.01
CA ARG A 45 -0.56 -1.15 -2.23
C ARG A 45 -0.36 -2.68 -2.27
N CYS A 46 0.84 -3.14 -1.96
CA CYS A 46 1.14 -4.57 -1.88
C CYS A 46 0.33 -5.29 -0.79
N ALA A 47 0.19 -4.66 0.38
CA ALA A 47 -0.52 -5.23 1.52
C ALA A 47 -2.03 -5.31 1.29
N VAL A 48 -2.65 -4.28 0.71
CA VAL A 48 -4.07 -4.26 0.32
C VAL A 48 -4.34 -5.31 -0.76
N TYR A 49 -3.45 -5.43 -1.75
CA TYR A 49 -3.56 -6.45 -2.80
C TYR A 49 -3.50 -7.86 -2.20
N PHE A 50 -2.52 -8.11 -1.34
CA PHE A 50 -2.36 -9.38 -0.65
C PHE A 50 -3.56 -9.71 0.25
N ALA A 51 -4.16 -8.72 0.90
CA ALA A 51 -5.36 -8.87 1.71
C ALA A 51 -6.64 -9.12 0.91
N SER A 52 -6.73 -8.53 -0.29
CA SER A 52 -7.94 -8.57 -1.11
C SER A 52 -8.06 -9.85 -1.94
N GLN A 53 -6.93 -10.53 -2.20
CA GLN A 53 -6.88 -11.76 -2.97
C GLN A 53 -6.53 -12.96 -2.10
N THR A 54 -7.13 -14.11 -2.40
CA THR A 54 -6.77 -15.41 -1.80
C THR A 54 -5.79 -16.20 -2.65
N VAL A 55 -5.77 -15.95 -3.96
CA VAL A 55 -4.79 -16.49 -4.91
C VAL A 55 -3.96 -15.34 -5.43
N HIS A 56 -2.69 -15.30 -5.05
CA HIS A 56 -1.78 -14.21 -5.37
C HIS A 56 -0.92 -14.54 -6.59
N ASP A 57 -0.80 -13.60 -7.52
CA ASP A 57 0.24 -13.66 -8.53
C ASP A 57 1.63 -13.45 -7.89
N PRO A 58 2.56 -14.42 -7.97
CA PRO A 58 3.89 -14.31 -7.39
C PRO A 58 4.72 -13.16 -7.97
N GLU A 59 4.39 -12.67 -9.17
CA GLU A 59 5.01 -11.47 -9.71
C GLU A 59 4.58 -10.21 -8.96
N LEU A 60 3.34 -10.15 -8.50
CA LEU A 60 2.76 -9.00 -7.78
C LEU A 60 3.07 -9.01 -6.28
N LEU A 61 3.63 -10.11 -5.75
CA LEU A 61 4.21 -10.14 -4.40
C LEU A 61 5.53 -9.36 -4.29
N LYS A 62 6.11 -8.97 -5.43
CA LYS A 62 7.34 -8.18 -5.46
C LYS A 62 7.01 -6.71 -5.23
N TRP A 63 7.35 -6.17 -4.06
CA TRP A 63 7.05 -4.78 -3.67
C TRP A 63 7.49 -3.73 -4.71
N TRP A 64 8.58 -3.98 -5.45
CA TRP A 64 9.07 -3.06 -6.50
C TRP A 64 8.15 -2.96 -7.72
N ARG A 65 7.21 -3.89 -7.92
CA ARG A 65 6.17 -3.82 -8.98
C ARG A 65 5.10 -2.77 -8.68
N TRP A 66 4.97 -2.37 -7.42
CA TRP A 66 4.00 -1.38 -6.93
C TRP A 66 4.51 0.05 -6.92
N LYS A 67 5.79 0.24 -7.25
CA LYS A 67 6.34 1.56 -7.58
C LYS A 67 5.50 2.18 -8.68
N ASP A 68 5.36 3.50 -8.66
CA ASP A 68 4.65 4.19 -9.72
C ASP A 68 5.25 3.78 -11.06
N LYS A 69 4.43 3.10 -11.86
CA LYS A 69 4.80 2.87 -13.25
C LYS A 69 4.75 4.26 -13.89
N PRO A 70 5.78 4.65 -14.65
CA PRO A 70 5.66 5.86 -15.45
C PRO A 70 4.36 5.71 -16.24
N ALA A 71 3.48 6.71 -16.12
CA ALA A 71 2.16 6.70 -16.73
C ALA A 71 2.33 6.21 -18.17
N ARG A 72 1.93 4.97 -18.44
CA ARG A 72 1.94 4.48 -19.80
C ARG A 72 0.83 5.27 -20.44
N GLU A 73 1.21 6.23 -21.28
CA GLU A 73 0.34 7.00 -22.15
C GLU A 73 -0.86 6.15 -22.52
N ALA A 74 -2.03 6.59 -22.07
CA ALA A 74 -3.30 6.08 -22.53
C ALA A 74 -3.27 6.16 -24.05
N SER A 75 -3.11 5.00 -24.67
CA SER A 75 -3.27 4.85 -26.11
C SER A 75 -4.77 4.76 -26.34
N GLU A 76 -5.38 5.88 -26.71
CA GLU A 76 -6.64 5.94 -27.46
C GLU A 76 -6.55 7.09 -28.46
#